data_AF-A0A2E9URQ5-F1
#
_entry.id   AF-A0A2E9URQ5-F1
#
_cell.length_a   1.000
_cell.length_b   1.000
_cell.length_c   1.000
_cell.angle_alpha   90.00
_cell.angle_beta   90.00
_cell.angle_gamma   90.00
#
_symmetry.space_group_name_H-M   'P 1'
#
loop_
_entity.id
_entity.type
_entity.pdbx_description
1 polymer ?
#
loop_
_entity_poly.entity_id
_entity_poly.type
_entity_poly.pdbx_seq_one_letter_code
_entity_poly.pdbx_strand_id
1 'polypeptide(L)'
;MPSRRGSRQRYVRWVAVFLVFAVVLPFVVVVLAQSDSDENDISPESAELPSEESESKPLQNKPGAVSSTPLPFVIEQEPNNKAPTIMLDGPDCLDSIDADTSVSVTISANDTDGNMVTIDLSAQVGEESIDLSSFINEGREFAVPVIASATFPIPATEQAYVLLLSHATDLDGAKSEAALIIPLSC
;
A
#
# COMPACT_ATOMS: atom_id res chain seq x y z
N MET A 1 52.64 34.55 22.23
CA MET A 1 51.35 34.35 21.53
C MET A 1 50.85 32.94 21.84
N PRO A 2 49.68 32.74 22.48
CA PRO A 2 49.21 31.44 22.93
C PRO A 2 48.39 30.67 21.87
N SER A 3 48.41 29.34 21.95
CA SER A 3 47.83 28.44 20.96
C SER A 3 46.32 28.17 21.16
N ARG A 4 45.50 28.48 20.15
CA ARG A 4 44.09 28.03 20.07
C ARG A 4 43.99 26.67 19.38
N ARG A 5 44.09 25.55 20.12
CA ARG A 5 43.92 24.19 19.53
C ARG A 5 43.14 23.17 20.37
N GLY A 6 42.43 23.60 21.43
CA GLY A 6 41.82 22.69 22.42
C GLY A 6 40.31 22.40 22.32
N SER A 7 39.52 23.11 21.49
CA SER A 7 38.05 23.04 21.54
C SER A 7 37.40 22.00 20.60
N ARG A 8 37.97 21.74 19.42
CA ARG A 8 37.32 20.91 18.39
C ARG A 8 37.15 19.43 18.78
N GLN A 9 38.11 18.84 19.51
CA GLN A 9 38.03 17.42 19.90
C GLN A 9 36.91 17.11 20.91
N ARG A 10 36.47 18.09 21.72
CA ARG A 10 35.38 17.88 22.69
C ARG A 10 34.01 17.81 22.01
N TYR A 11 33.79 18.64 20.98
CA TYR A 11 32.55 18.67 20.21
C TYR A 11 32.30 17.36 19.44
N VAL A 12 33.30 16.86 18.70
CA VAL A 12 33.17 15.61 17.93
C VAL A 12 32.82 14.42 18.84
N ARG A 13 33.39 14.37 20.05
CA ARG A 13 33.15 13.30 21.02
C ARG A 13 31.77 13.36 21.68
N TRP A 14 31.11 14.53 21.70
CA TRP A 14 29.72 14.68 22.15
C TRP A 14 28.70 14.34 21.06
N VAL A 15 28.92 14.81 19.81
CA VAL A 15 28.00 14.53 18.69
C VAL A 15 27.84 13.04 18.43
N ALA A 16 28.93 12.26 18.51
CA ALA A 16 28.88 10.80 18.35
C ALA A 16 28.02 10.10 19.41
N VAL A 17 27.97 10.59 20.65
CA VAL A 17 27.15 10.01 21.73
C VAL A 17 25.66 10.30 21.50
N PHE A 18 25.31 11.51 21.08
CA PHE A 18 23.93 11.85 20.73
C PHE A 18 23.41 11.05 19.54
N LEU A 19 24.24 10.81 18.52
CA LEU A 19 23.85 10.03 17.34
C LEU A 19 23.52 8.56 17.68
N VAL A 20 24.30 7.92 18.58
CA VAL A 20 24.00 6.56 19.05
C VAL A 20 22.69 6.52 19.86
N PHE A 21 22.41 7.54 20.68
CA PHE A 21 21.18 7.59 21.48
C PHE A 21 19.92 7.81 20.63
N ALA A 22 20.02 8.58 19.54
CA ALA A 22 18.89 8.85 18.64
C ALA A 22 18.44 7.63 17.81
N VAL A 23 19.34 6.70 17.51
CA VAL A 23 19.05 5.52 16.66
C VAL A 23 18.42 4.36 17.46
N VAL A 24 18.67 4.26 18.77
CA VAL A 24 18.27 3.07 19.57
C VAL A 24 16.96 3.29 20.36
N LEU A 25 16.58 4.54 20.66
CA LEU A 25 15.42 4.83 21.51
C LEU A 25 13.99 4.59 20.94
N PRO A 26 13.69 4.60 19.61
CA PRO A 26 12.30 4.50 19.16
C PRO A 26 11.65 3.11 19.35
N PHE A 27 12.42 2.07 19.67
CA PHE A 27 11.95 0.68 19.67
C PHE A 27 11.48 0.10 21.03
N VAL A 28 11.46 0.88 22.12
CA VAL A 28 11.11 0.36 23.46
C VAL A 28 9.69 0.76 23.93
N VAL A 29 9.02 1.70 23.24
CA VAL A 29 7.74 2.27 23.71
C VAL A 29 6.50 1.45 23.32
N VAL A 30 6.61 0.49 22.40
CA VAL A 30 5.44 -0.21 21.79
C VAL A 30 4.96 -1.44 22.60
N VAL A 31 5.65 -1.89 23.65
CA VAL A 31 5.48 -3.26 24.21
C VAL A 31 5.03 -3.33 25.69
N LEU A 32 4.71 -2.21 26.36
CA LEU A 32 4.38 -2.21 27.81
C LEU A 32 3.10 -1.43 28.20
N ALA A 33 1.99 -1.64 27.49
CA ALA A 33 0.70 -1.02 27.84
C ALA A 33 -0.56 -1.87 27.61
N GLN A 34 -0.44 -3.21 27.60
CA GLN A 34 -1.59 -4.15 27.65
C GLN A 34 -1.30 -5.38 28.51
N SER A 35 -1.04 -5.15 29.80
CA SER A 35 -1.14 -6.17 30.85
C SER A 35 -1.38 -5.49 32.19
N ASP A 36 -2.63 -5.48 32.64
CA ASP A 36 -2.94 -5.82 34.03
C ASP A 36 -4.38 -6.33 34.10
N SER A 37 -4.55 -7.46 34.78
CA SER A 37 -5.80 -8.21 34.87
C SER A 37 -6.20 -8.39 36.33
N ASP A 38 -7.52 -8.48 36.53
CA ASP A 38 -8.20 -9.02 37.71
C ASP A 38 -8.05 -8.29 39.05
N GLU A 39 -9.18 -7.74 39.53
CA GLU A 39 -9.52 -7.87 40.94
C GLU A 39 -10.98 -8.33 41.10
N ASN A 40 -11.19 -9.31 41.96
CA ASN A 40 -12.49 -9.95 42.21
C ASN A 40 -13.33 -9.12 43.18
N ASP A 41 -14.66 -9.26 43.11
CA ASP A 41 -15.48 -9.29 44.32
C ASP A 41 -16.61 -10.34 44.18
N ILE A 42 -17.04 -10.90 45.31
CA ILE A 42 -17.75 -12.19 45.40
C ILE A 42 -19.10 -12.04 46.15
N SER A 43 -19.99 -13.00 45.93
CA SER A 43 -21.14 -13.42 46.79
C SER A 43 -22.50 -12.72 46.63
N PRO A 44 -23.61 -13.43 46.92
CA PRO A 44 -23.86 -14.88 46.77
C PRO A 44 -25.28 -15.25 46.27
N GLU A 45 -25.59 -16.56 46.30
CA GLU A 45 -26.93 -17.15 46.56
C GLU A 45 -27.92 -17.18 45.36
N SER A 46 -28.42 -18.34 44.91
CA SER A 46 -28.93 -19.49 45.64
C SER A 46 -28.88 -20.80 44.82
N ALA A 47 -29.05 -21.95 45.48
CA ALA A 47 -28.98 -23.28 44.88
C ALA A 47 -30.37 -23.91 44.63
N GLU A 48 -30.47 -24.86 43.70
CA GLU A 48 -30.97 -26.23 43.97
C GLU A 48 -30.80 -27.21 42.79
N LEU A 49 -30.31 -28.41 43.12
CA LEU A 49 -30.42 -29.70 42.39
C LEU A 49 -31.52 -30.51 43.12
N PRO A 50 -32.25 -31.45 42.47
CA PRO A 50 -31.72 -32.75 42.01
C PRO A 50 -32.37 -33.21 40.65
N SER A 51 -32.31 -34.44 40.13
CA SER A 51 -31.85 -35.77 40.61
C SER A 51 -31.25 -36.62 39.49
N GLU A 52 -30.65 -37.76 39.84
CA GLU A 52 -30.50 -38.94 38.96
C GLU A 52 -31.85 -39.69 38.78
N GLU A 53 -32.01 -40.41 37.67
CA GLU A 53 -32.35 -41.86 37.70
C GLU A 53 -31.92 -42.55 36.39
N SER A 54 -31.67 -43.86 36.43
CA SER A 54 -31.08 -44.68 35.35
C SER A 54 -32.09 -45.52 34.55
N GLU A 55 -31.56 -46.14 33.49
CA GLU A 55 -31.84 -47.53 33.06
C GLU A 55 -32.77 -47.83 31.85
N SER A 56 -32.08 -48.07 30.72
CA SER A 56 -32.36 -49.10 29.69
C SER A 56 -33.56 -48.99 28.71
N LYS A 57 -33.23 -49.04 27.41
CA LYS A 57 -33.74 -50.04 26.43
C LYS A 57 -33.06 -49.89 25.05
N PRO A 58 -32.53 -50.96 24.45
CA PRO A 58 -32.04 -50.93 23.06
C PRO A 58 -33.07 -51.52 22.10
N LEU A 59 -33.61 -50.74 21.14
CA LEU A 59 -34.26 -51.37 19.97
C LEU A 59 -34.34 -50.51 18.69
N GLN A 60 -33.89 -51.15 17.61
CA GLN A 60 -34.26 -50.99 16.19
C GLN A 60 -33.81 -49.77 15.37
N ASN A 61 -32.84 -50.09 14.51
CA ASN A 61 -32.50 -49.44 13.26
C ASN A 61 -33.68 -48.90 12.45
N LYS A 62 -33.53 -47.68 11.96
CA LYS A 62 -34.09 -47.22 10.70
C LYS A 62 -32.93 -46.56 9.93
N PRO A 63 -32.80 -46.70 8.59
CA PRO A 63 -31.83 -45.91 7.85
C PRO A 63 -32.28 -44.45 7.91
N GLY A 64 -31.76 -43.73 8.90
CA GLY A 64 -31.99 -42.31 9.05
C GLY A 64 -31.46 -41.61 7.82
N ALA A 65 -32.30 -40.81 7.17
CA ALA A 65 -31.82 -39.85 6.19
C ALA A 65 -30.72 -39.03 6.85
N VAL A 66 -29.55 -38.94 6.21
CA VAL A 66 -28.49 -38.03 6.63
C VAL A 66 -29.00 -36.60 6.45
N SER A 67 -29.67 -36.11 7.50
CA SER A 67 -30.06 -34.71 7.65
C SER A 67 -28.78 -33.91 7.81
N SER A 68 -28.20 -33.51 6.68
CA SER A 68 -27.07 -32.61 6.65
C SER A 68 -27.50 -31.30 7.31
N THR A 69 -27.03 -31.06 8.53
CA THR A 69 -27.22 -29.78 9.21
C THR A 69 -26.45 -28.73 8.41
N PRO A 70 -27.11 -27.76 7.74
CA PRO A 70 -26.38 -26.67 7.12
C PRO A 70 -25.68 -25.88 8.23
N LEU A 71 -24.35 -25.75 8.12
CA LEU A 71 -23.59 -24.94 9.05
C LEU A 71 -23.99 -23.46 8.85
N PRO A 72 -24.28 -22.70 9.91
CA PRO A 72 -24.77 -21.33 9.80
C PRO A 72 -23.61 -20.34 9.61
N PHE A 73 -22.80 -20.53 8.56
CA PHE A 73 -21.86 -19.52 8.09
C PHE A 73 -22.24 -19.07 6.68
N VAL A 74 -22.24 -17.76 6.48
CA VAL A 74 -22.28 -17.16 5.15
C VAL A 74 -20.84 -17.16 4.64
N ILE A 75 -20.62 -17.68 3.43
CA ILE A 75 -19.39 -17.39 2.70
C ILE A 75 -19.59 -16.02 2.09
N GLU A 76 -19.05 -14.98 2.73
CA GLU A 76 -18.83 -13.71 2.04
C GLU A 76 -17.81 -13.96 0.95
N GLN A 77 -18.27 -14.06 -0.30
CA GLN A 77 -17.39 -13.95 -1.45
C GLN A 77 -16.89 -12.51 -1.49
N GLU A 78 -15.58 -12.35 -1.43
CA GLU A 78 -14.91 -11.11 -1.79
C GLU A 78 -15.40 -10.67 -3.18
N PRO A 79 -15.67 -9.38 -3.43
CA PRO A 79 -16.14 -8.92 -4.72
C PRO A 79 -15.21 -9.42 -5.83
N ASN A 80 -15.78 -9.97 -6.90
CA ASN A 80 -15.02 -10.32 -8.10
C ASN A 80 -14.71 -9.03 -8.89
N ASN A 81 -14.02 -8.09 -8.24
CA ASN A 81 -13.49 -6.89 -8.82
C ASN A 81 -12.26 -7.24 -9.67
N LYS A 82 -12.10 -6.56 -10.80
CA LYS A 82 -10.96 -6.69 -11.68
C LYS A 82 -10.25 -5.36 -11.74
N ALA A 83 -8.92 -5.41 -11.64
CA ALA A 83 -8.10 -4.25 -11.86
C ALA A 83 -8.42 -3.57 -13.21
N PRO A 84 -8.39 -2.22 -13.26
CA PRO A 84 -8.54 -1.50 -14.51
C PRO A 84 -7.41 -1.87 -15.48
N THR A 85 -7.58 -1.54 -16.75
CA THR A 85 -6.49 -1.57 -17.74
C THR A 85 -5.92 -0.18 -17.93
N ILE A 86 -4.60 -0.06 -18.06
CA ILE A 86 -3.88 1.19 -18.31
C ILE A 86 -2.80 0.98 -19.38
N MET A 87 -2.56 2.01 -20.20
CA MET A 87 -1.51 2.03 -21.22
C MET A 87 -0.93 3.45 -21.34
N LEU A 88 0.40 3.52 -21.43
CA LEU A 88 1.16 4.74 -21.72
C LEU A 88 1.60 4.73 -23.20
N ASP A 89 1.50 5.89 -23.85
CA ASP A 89 1.97 6.14 -25.21
C ASP A 89 2.71 7.49 -25.27
N GLY A 90 3.72 7.62 -26.12
CA GLY A 90 4.62 8.77 -26.11
C GLY A 90 5.68 8.73 -27.22
N PRO A 91 6.67 9.63 -27.19
CA PRO A 91 7.69 9.71 -28.25
C PRO A 91 8.64 8.50 -28.24
N ASP A 92 9.02 8.03 -29.44
CA ASP A 92 9.95 6.90 -29.63
C ASP A 92 11.35 7.18 -29.06
N CYS A 93 11.79 8.44 -29.03
CA CYS A 93 13.08 8.92 -28.52
C CYS A 93 13.08 10.46 -28.43
N LEU A 94 14.10 11.03 -27.79
CA LEU A 94 14.29 12.48 -27.58
C LEU A 94 15.72 12.89 -27.95
N ASP A 95 15.89 13.73 -28.97
CA ASP A 95 17.19 14.12 -29.52
C ASP A 95 17.91 15.27 -28.77
N SER A 96 17.19 16.08 -28.01
CA SER A 96 17.76 17.24 -27.32
C SER A 96 17.04 17.56 -26.01
N ILE A 97 17.77 17.40 -24.89
CA ILE A 97 17.33 17.82 -23.56
C ILE A 97 18.00 19.15 -23.23
N ASP A 98 17.29 20.23 -23.45
CA ASP A 98 17.58 21.51 -22.83
C ASP A 98 16.78 21.63 -21.52
N ALA A 99 17.14 22.57 -20.64
CA ALA A 99 16.50 22.74 -19.33
C ALA A 99 14.99 23.06 -19.40
N ASP A 100 14.51 23.54 -20.56
CA ASP A 100 13.12 23.88 -20.84
C ASP A 100 12.38 22.79 -21.65
N THR A 101 13.02 21.66 -22.00
CA THR A 101 12.38 20.59 -22.78
C THR A 101 11.32 19.88 -21.93
N SER A 102 10.06 19.96 -22.37
CA SER A 102 8.95 19.17 -21.84
C SER A 102 8.60 18.00 -22.75
N VAL A 103 8.07 16.94 -22.13
CA VAL A 103 7.57 15.74 -22.81
C VAL A 103 6.08 15.64 -22.54
N SER A 104 5.33 15.32 -23.59
CA SER A 104 3.93 14.96 -23.51
C SER A 104 3.75 13.48 -23.74
N VAL A 105 3.02 12.81 -22.85
CA VAL A 105 2.60 11.41 -22.99
C VAL A 105 1.07 11.33 -22.94
N THR A 106 0.53 10.33 -23.63
CA THR A 106 -0.88 9.96 -23.58
C THR A 106 -1.05 8.82 -22.59
N ILE A 107 -2.05 8.92 -21.72
CA ILE A 107 -2.41 7.88 -20.76
C ILE A 107 -3.83 7.44 -21.11
N SER A 108 -4.04 6.16 -21.39
CA SER A 108 -5.38 5.62 -21.60
C SER A 108 -5.70 4.60 -20.52
N ALA A 109 -6.93 4.65 -20.00
CA ALA A 109 -7.39 3.71 -18.99
C ALA A 109 -8.85 3.32 -19.21
N ASN A 110 -9.17 2.06 -18.90
CA ASN A 110 -10.51 1.51 -18.96
C ASN A 110 -10.71 0.43 -17.89
N ASP A 111 -11.84 0.46 -17.20
CA ASP A 111 -12.28 -0.59 -16.27
C ASP A 111 -13.42 -1.41 -16.93
N THR A 112 -13.56 -2.69 -16.57
CA THR A 112 -14.65 -3.55 -17.08
C THR A 112 -15.83 -3.70 -16.12
N ASP A 113 -15.65 -3.30 -14.85
CA ASP A 113 -16.62 -3.49 -13.78
C ASP A 113 -16.80 -2.22 -12.93
N GLY A 114 -15.77 -1.39 -12.80
CA GLY A 114 -15.84 -0.03 -12.30
C GLY A 114 -16.17 1.02 -13.37
N ASN A 115 -16.39 2.26 -12.93
CA ASN A 115 -16.65 3.43 -13.79
C ASN A 115 -15.73 4.63 -13.50
N MET A 116 -14.87 4.53 -12.49
CA MET A 116 -13.94 5.57 -12.05
C MET A 116 -12.59 4.94 -11.75
N VAL A 117 -11.51 5.62 -12.13
CA VAL A 117 -10.13 5.22 -11.81
C VAL A 117 -9.32 6.42 -11.32
N THR A 118 -8.39 6.16 -10.40
CA THR A 118 -7.34 7.10 -10.00
C THR A 118 -6.04 6.70 -10.70
N ILE A 119 -5.45 7.64 -11.43
CA ILE A 119 -4.21 7.47 -12.20
C ILE A 119 -3.06 8.19 -11.50
N ASP A 120 -1.97 7.46 -11.29
CA ASP A 120 -0.71 7.98 -10.77
C ASP A 120 0.37 7.85 -11.84
N LEU A 121 1.29 8.81 -11.92
CA LEU A 121 2.40 8.81 -12.88
C LEU A 121 3.70 9.16 -12.16
N SER A 122 4.77 8.43 -12.43
CA SER A 122 6.12 8.77 -11.96
C SER A 122 7.18 8.55 -13.03
N ALA A 123 8.32 9.22 -12.87
CA ALA A 123 9.55 8.93 -13.59
C ALA A 123 10.57 8.28 -12.67
N GLN A 124 11.13 7.14 -13.10
CA GLN A 124 12.27 6.51 -12.46
C GLN A 124 13.57 6.99 -13.11
N VAL A 125 14.44 7.60 -12.32
CA VAL A 125 15.69 8.24 -12.73
C VAL A 125 16.82 7.64 -11.88
N GLY A 126 17.44 6.59 -12.41
CA GLY A 126 18.40 5.78 -11.64
C GLY A 126 17.68 5.07 -10.48
N GLU A 127 18.02 5.43 -9.25
CA GLU A 127 17.38 4.92 -8.03
C GLU A 127 16.25 5.83 -7.51
N GLU A 128 16.10 7.05 -8.03
CA GLU A 128 15.07 8.00 -7.60
C GLU A 128 13.75 7.82 -8.36
N SER A 129 12.62 7.91 -7.65
CA SER A 129 11.28 7.96 -8.24
C SER A 129 10.68 9.34 -8.00
N ILE A 130 10.34 10.04 -9.09
CA ILE A 130 9.81 11.39 -9.10
C ILE A 130 8.32 11.31 -9.39
N ASP A 131 7.47 11.79 -8.47
CA ASP A 131 6.02 11.89 -8.70
C ASP A 131 5.72 12.95 -9.76
N LEU A 132 5.06 12.52 -10.84
CA LEU A 132 4.61 13.34 -11.96
C LEU A 132 3.07 13.45 -12.03
N SER A 133 2.35 12.90 -11.05
CA SER A 133 0.88 12.82 -11.08
C SER A 133 0.19 14.19 -11.08
N SER A 134 0.89 15.26 -10.67
CA SER A 134 0.43 16.65 -10.75
C SER A 134 0.53 17.27 -12.16
N PHE A 135 1.23 16.62 -13.09
CA PHE A 135 1.35 17.02 -14.49
C PHE A 135 0.33 16.33 -15.41
N ILE A 136 -0.50 15.43 -14.88
CA ILE A 136 -1.63 14.86 -15.62
C ILE A 136 -2.69 15.95 -15.79
N ASN A 137 -3.04 16.24 -17.03
CA ASN A 137 -4.07 17.21 -17.37
C ASN A 137 -5.42 16.75 -16.82
N GLU A 138 -6.23 17.69 -16.34
CA GLU A 138 -7.55 17.47 -15.71
C GLU A 138 -7.52 16.76 -14.34
N GLY A 139 -6.37 16.26 -13.88
CA GLY A 139 -6.15 15.72 -12.54
C GLY A 139 -5.78 14.24 -12.53
N ARG A 140 -6.13 13.52 -11.45
CA ARG A 140 -5.82 12.09 -11.26
C ARG A 140 -7.06 11.19 -11.31
N GLU A 141 -8.24 11.72 -11.03
CA GLU A 141 -9.49 10.95 -10.95
C GLU A 141 -10.30 11.10 -12.24
N PHE A 142 -10.60 9.97 -12.89
CA PHE A 142 -11.23 9.96 -14.22
C PHE A 142 -12.39 8.98 -14.29
N ALA A 143 -13.46 9.36 -15.00
CA ALA A 143 -14.49 8.43 -15.45
C ALA A 143 -13.98 7.67 -16.68
N VAL A 144 -14.16 6.35 -16.71
CA VAL A 144 -13.63 5.47 -17.77
C VAL A 144 -14.68 5.06 -18.81
N PRO A 145 -14.29 4.78 -20.08
CA PRO A 145 -12.92 4.85 -20.64
C PRO A 145 -12.41 6.29 -20.77
N VAL A 146 -11.13 6.50 -20.48
CA VAL A 146 -10.46 7.81 -20.57
C VAL A 146 -9.22 7.77 -21.44
N ILE A 147 -8.94 8.88 -22.11
CA ILE A 147 -7.65 9.19 -22.73
C ILE A 147 -7.22 10.56 -22.18
N ALA A 148 -6.32 10.55 -21.20
CA ALA A 148 -5.71 11.72 -20.61
C ALA A 148 -4.35 12.01 -21.26
N SER A 149 -3.76 13.15 -20.94
CA SER A 149 -2.39 13.49 -21.32
C SER A 149 -1.65 14.05 -20.11
N ALA A 150 -0.34 13.85 -20.04
CA ALA A 150 0.51 14.47 -19.04
C ALA A 150 1.67 15.18 -19.73
N THR A 151 1.95 16.42 -19.31
CA THR A 151 3.04 17.24 -19.87
C THR A 151 3.95 17.72 -18.76
N PHE A 152 5.17 17.19 -18.71
CA PHE A 152 6.14 17.43 -17.64
C PHE A 152 7.51 17.83 -18.19
N PRO A 153 8.33 18.60 -17.44
CA PRO A 153 9.73 18.81 -17.78
C PRO A 153 10.52 17.51 -17.66
N ILE A 154 11.50 17.29 -18.54
CA ILE A 154 12.38 16.11 -18.43
C ILE A 154 13.21 16.22 -17.14
N PRO A 155 13.20 15.20 -16.25
CA PRO A 155 14.08 15.18 -15.10
C PRO A 155 15.56 15.23 -15.49
N ALA A 156 16.37 16.02 -14.79
CA ALA A 156 17.81 16.03 -15.00
C ALA A 156 18.41 14.64 -14.71
N THR A 157 19.10 14.06 -15.69
CA THR A 157 19.57 12.67 -15.63
C THR A 157 20.88 12.47 -16.37
N GLU A 158 21.70 11.54 -15.86
CA GLU A 158 22.90 11.00 -16.52
C GLU A 158 22.60 9.64 -17.20
N GLN A 159 21.36 9.15 -17.16
CA GLN A 159 20.93 7.95 -17.88
C GLN A 159 20.61 8.26 -19.34
N ALA A 160 20.67 7.24 -20.20
CA ALA A 160 20.35 7.34 -21.63
C ALA A 160 18.84 7.15 -21.93
N TYR A 161 17.99 7.08 -20.92
CA TYR A 161 16.53 6.94 -21.04
C TYR A 161 15.82 7.51 -19.81
N VAL A 162 14.55 7.89 -19.98
CA VAL A 162 13.60 8.05 -18.87
C VAL A 162 12.66 6.85 -18.86
N LEU A 163 12.49 6.22 -17.70
CA LEU A 163 11.47 5.20 -17.48
C LEU A 163 10.28 5.85 -16.78
N LEU A 164 9.13 5.88 -17.43
CA LEU A 164 7.86 6.29 -16.84
C LEU A 164 7.13 5.06 -16.32
N LEU A 165 6.55 5.16 -15.14
CA LEU A 165 5.63 4.18 -14.57
C LEU A 165 4.30 4.87 -14.28
N SER A 166 3.20 4.20 -14.59
CA SER A 166 1.87 4.68 -14.24
C SER A 166 1.04 3.56 -13.64
N HIS A 167 0.24 3.90 -12.64
CA HIS A 167 -0.65 2.99 -11.95
C HIS A 167 -2.08 3.48 -12.13
N ALA A 168 -3.02 2.58 -12.41
CA ALA A 168 -4.46 2.85 -12.27
C ALA A 168 -4.99 2.07 -11.07
N THR A 169 -5.80 2.72 -10.24
CA THR A 169 -6.51 2.10 -9.10
C THR A 169 -8.01 2.36 -9.25
N ASP A 170 -8.84 1.33 -9.18
CA ASP A 170 -10.30 1.47 -9.16
C ASP A 170 -10.86 1.86 -7.77
N LEU A 171 -12.18 2.03 -7.65
CA LEU A 171 -12.84 2.42 -6.39
C LEU A 171 -12.80 1.32 -5.31
N ASP A 172 -12.74 0.05 -5.70
CA ASP A 172 -12.66 -1.11 -4.82
C ASP A 172 -11.21 -1.48 -4.47
N GLY A 173 -10.23 -0.76 -5.05
CA GLY A 173 -8.82 -0.78 -4.71
C GLY A 173 -7.95 -1.74 -5.53
N ALA A 174 -8.46 -2.41 -6.57
CA ALA A 174 -7.60 -3.21 -7.44
C ALA A 174 -6.82 -2.33 -8.42
N LYS A 175 -5.67 -2.84 -8.88
CA LYS A 175 -4.60 -2.04 -9.48
C LYS A 175 -3.98 -2.67 -10.71
N SER A 176 -3.59 -1.83 -11.64
CA SER A 176 -2.76 -2.18 -12.78
C SER A 176 -1.64 -1.18 -13.01
N GLU A 177 -0.64 -1.60 -13.77
CA GLU A 177 0.60 -0.89 -14.02
C GLU A 177 0.88 -0.83 -15.53
N ALA A 178 1.39 0.30 -15.99
CA ALA A 178 1.98 0.47 -17.32
C ALA A 178 3.35 1.15 -17.20
N ALA A 179 4.25 0.83 -18.12
CA ALA A 179 5.57 1.42 -18.19
C ALA A 179 5.89 1.88 -19.62
N LEU A 180 6.59 3.00 -19.75
CA LEU A 180 7.08 3.53 -21.03
C LEU A 180 8.55 3.92 -20.87
N ILE A 181 9.41 3.42 -21.75
CA ILE A 181 10.83 3.81 -21.81
C ILE A 181 10.97 4.79 -22.97
N ILE A 182 11.50 5.98 -22.68
CA ILE A 182 11.81 7.00 -23.68
C ILE A 182 13.33 7.17 -23.74
N PRO A 183 14.01 6.66 -24.79
CA PRO A 183 15.42 6.91 -25.05
C PRO A 183 15.74 8.40 -25.20
N LEU A 184 16.90 8.81 -24.71
CA LEU A 184 17.40 10.19 -24.76
C LEU A 184 18.42 10.40 -25.90
N SER A 185 18.26 9.61 -26.96
CA SER A 185 18.98 9.70 -28.22
C SER A 185 18.23 8.91 -29.29
N CYS A 186 17.97 9.52 -30.45
CA CYS A 186 17.70 8.79 -31.69
C CYS A 186 19.02 8.49 -32.46
#